data_AF-A0A1M5TZU2-F1
#
_entry.id   AF-A0A1M5TZU2-F1
#
_cell.length_a   1.000
_cell.length_b   1.000
_cell.length_c   1.000
_cell.angle_alpha   90.00
_cell.angle_beta   90.00
_cell.angle_gamma   90.00
#
_symmetry.space_group_name_H-M   'P 1'
#
loop_
_entity.id
_entity.type
_entity.pdbx_description
1 polymer ?
#
loop_
_entity_poly.entity_id
_entity_poly.type
_entity_poly.pdbx_seq_one_letter_code
_entity_poly.pdbx_strand_id
1 'polypeptide(L)'
;MELFALVIMALLCEAIWETLKMIWQNGKFSIDRLGALICGVVVALVVKVDMFSLVGLTQTTSIIGIVLTGIVISRGANFVHDLINTINNDKSLGNNIDTTVKILENKTEEKAVKDSNSLNKNLDENNSKDKVYSDINKHS
;
A
#
# COMPACT_ATOMS: atom_id res chain seq x y z
N MET A 1 -5.44 -2.87 -24.83
CA MET A 1 -6.50 -3.89 -24.72
C MET A 1 -5.90 -5.26 -24.39
N GLU A 2 -4.98 -5.79 -25.20
CA GLU A 2 -4.47 -7.17 -24.98
C GLU A 2 -3.56 -7.35 -23.75
N LEU A 3 -2.67 -6.42 -23.44
CA LEU A 3 -1.81 -6.51 -22.24
C LEU A 3 -2.64 -6.48 -20.95
N PHE A 4 -3.69 -5.66 -20.91
CA PHE A 4 -4.58 -5.57 -19.76
C PHE A 4 -5.40 -6.86 -19.57
N ALA A 5 -5.91 -7.44 -20.67
CA ALA A 5 -6.55 -8.74 -20.64
C ALA A 5 -5.60 -9.84 -20.16
N LEU A 6 -4.34 -9.83 -20.59
CA LEU A 6 -3.30 -10.76 -20.14
C LEU A 6 -3.06 -10.66 -18.63
N VAL A 7 -2.95 -9.44 -18.09
CA VAL A 7 -2.76 -9.21 -16.65
C VAL A 7 -3.97 -9.69 -15.85
N ILE A 8 -5.19 -9.37 -16.31
CA ILE A 8 -6.42 -9.88 -15.68
C ILE A 8 -6.42 -11.41 -15.68
N MET A 9 -6.10 -12.03 -16.83
CA MET A 9 -6.04 -13.49 -16.96
C MET A 9 -5.01 -14.13 -16.01
N ALA A 10 -3.84 -13.51 -15.85
CA ALA A 10 -2.82 -13.98 -14.92
C ALA A 10 -3.30 -13.90 -13.45
N LEU A 11 -3.94 -12.79 -13.06
CA LEU A 11 -4.51 -12.61 -11.73
C LEU A 11 -5.64 -13.60 -11.45
N LEU A 12 -6.48 -13.88 -12.45
CA LEU A 12 -7.54 -14.88 -12.33
C LEU A 12 -7.00 -16.29 -12.16
N CYS A 13 -5.97 -16.65 -12.94
CA CYS A 13 -5.33 -17.96 -12.84
C CYS A 13 -4.79 -18.19 -11.41
N GLU A 14 -4.11 -17.20 -10.84
CA GLU A 14 -3.61 -17.26 -9.47
C GLU A 14 -4.76 -17.35 -8.45
N ALA A 15 -5.82 -16.55 -8.65
CA ALA A 15 -6.99 -16.54 -7.77
C ALA A 15 -7.69 -17.91 -7.74
N ILE A 16 -7.84 -18.53 -8.91
CA ILE A 16 -8.40 -19.88 -9.08
C ILE A 16 -7.51 -20.89 -8.37
N TRP A 17 -6.20 -20.90 -8.67
CA TRP A 17 -5.26 -21.85 -8.10
C TRP A 17 -5.23 -21.80 -6.56
N GLU A 18 -5.19 -20.60 -5.98
CA GLU A 18 -5.26 -20.43 -4.53
C GLU A 18 -6.60 -20.91 -3.94
N THR A 19 -7.71 -20.69 -4.65
CA THR A 19 -9.03 -21.19 -4.19
C THR A 19 -9.06 -22.71 -4.15
N LEU A 20 -8.52 -23.37 -5.17
CA LEU A 20 -8.44 -24.83 -5.19
C LEU A 20 -7.53 -25.35 -4.06
N LYS A 21 -6.37 -24.73 -3.83
CA LYS A 21 -5.48 -25.11 -2.71
C LYS A 21 -6.16 -24.96 -1.35
N MET A 22 -6.97 -23.93 -1.16
CA MET A 22 -7.67 -23.71 0.10
C MET A 22 -8.70 -24.80 0.45
N ILE A 23 -9.24 -25.51 -0.54
CA ILE A 23 -10.16 -26.65 -0.29
C ILE A 23 -9.41 -27.77 0.45
N TRP A 24 -8.14 -27.97 0.12
CA TRP A 24 -7.26 -28.98 0.70
C TRP A 24 -6.18 -28.34 1.59
N GLN A 25 -6.55 -27.97 2.83
CA GLN A 25 -5.57 -27.46 3.80
C GLN A 25 -5.13 -28.56 4.78
N ASN A 26 -3.82 -28.76 4.90
CA ASN A 26 -3.19 -29.53 5.99
C ASN A 26 -3.80 -30.92 6.23
N GLY A 27 -4.12 -31.65 5.15
CA GLY A 27 -4.70 -33.00 5.22
C GLY A 27 -6.15 -33.07 5.73
N LYS A 28 -6.82 -31.92 5.91
CA LYS A 28 -8.24 -31.84 6.28
C LYS A 28 -9.01 -31.15 5.16
N PHE A 29 -10.03 -31.84 4.67
CA PHE A 29 -10.91 -31.31 3.65
C PHE A 29 -11.90 -30.32 4.29
N SER A 30 -11.88 -29.06 3.84
CA SER A 30 -12.78 -28.04 4.38
C SER A 30 -14.12 -28.04 3.63
N ILE A 31 -15.09 -28.76 4.19
CA ILE A 31 -16.47 -28.84 3.64
C ILE A 31 -17.06 -27.44 3.44
N ASP A 32 -16.79 -26.49 4.35
CA ASP A 32 -17.34 -25.14 4.30
C ASP A 32 -16.84 -24.36 3.08
N ARG A 33 -15.56 -24.52 2.72
CA ARG A 33 -14.98 -23.86 1.54
C ARG A 33 -15.44 -24.51 0.25
N LEU A 34 -15.59 -25.83 0.25
CA LEU A 34 -16.20 -26.53 -0.88
C LEU A 34 -17.66 -26.10 -1.07
N GLY A 35 -18.42 -25.93 0.02
CA GLY A 35 -19.79 -25.43 -0.02
C GLY A 35 -19.87 -24.03 -0.63
N ALA A 36 -18.99 -23.12 -0.20
CA ALA A 36 -18.89 -21.78 -0.80
C ALA A 36 -18.53 -21.83 -2.30
N LEU A 37 -17.59 -22.71 -2.69
CA LEU A 37 -17.21 -22.93 -4.09
C LEU A 37 -18.42 -23.36 -4.93
N ILE A 38 -19.15 -24.38 -4.47
CA ILE A 38 -20.33 -24.90 -5.15
C ILE A 38 -21.40 -23.82 -5.26
N CYS A 39 -21.65 -23.05 -4.19
CA CYS A 39 -22.57 -21.93 -4.23
C CYS A 39 -22.18 -20.88 -5.29
N GLY A 40 -20.90 -20.52 -5.38
CA GLY A 40 -20.40 -19.60 -6.40
C GLY A 40 -20.60 -20.12 -7.83
N VAL A 41 -20.34 -21.41 -8.06
CA VAL A 41 -20.59 -22.08 -9.35
C VAL A 41 -22.07 -22.12 -9.70
N VAL A 42 -22.94 -22.43 -8.74
CA VAL A 42 -24.40 -22.43 -8.95
C VAL A 42 -24.88 -21.03 -9.33
N VAL A 43 -24.42 -19.99 -8.64
CA VAL A 43 -24.78 -18.59 -8.97
C VAL A 43 -24.30 -18.22 -10.37
N ALA A 44 -23.07 -18.58 -10.75
CA ALA A 44 -22.55 -18.30 -12.10
C ALA A 44 -23.34 -19.04 -13.20
N LEU A 45 -23.78 -20.28 -12.94
CA LEU A 45 -24.63 -21.05 -13.85
C LEU A 45 -26.02 -20.44 -14.01
N VAL A 46 -26.63 -19.96 -12.91
CA VAL A 46 -27.95 -19.33 -12.94
C VAL A 46 -27.92 -18.02 -13.73
N VAL A 47 -26.89 -17.20 -13.51
CA VAL A 47 -26.76 -15.90 -14.19
C VAL A 47 -26.15 -16.05 -15.59
N LYS A 48 -25.57 -17.22 -15.92
CA LYS A 48 -24.85 -17.50 -17.18
C LYS A 48 -23.73 -16.49 -17.46
N VAL A 49 -23.02 -16.09 -16.41
CA VAL A 49 -21.88 -15.17 -16.55
C VAL A 49 -20.66 -15.96 -17.00
N ASP A 50 -20.03 -15.47 -18.07
CA ASP A 50 -18.73 -15.96 -18.53
C ASP A 50 -17.72 -14.82 -18.51
N MET A 51 -16.72 -14.96 -17.64
CA MET A 51 -15.66 -13.98 -17.47
C MET A 51 -14.80 -13.83 -18.72
N PHE A 52 -14.61 -14.89 -19.52
CA PHE A 52 -13.84 -14.78 -20.76
C PHE A 52 -14.57 -13.93 -21.80
N SER A 53 -15.90 -14.07 -21.87
CA SER A 53 -16.74 -13.19 -22.69
C SER A 53 -16.69 -11.74 -22.20
N LEU A 54 -16.58 -11.51 -20.88
CA LEU A 54 -16.45 -10.17 -20.29
C LEU A 54 -15.12 -9.50 -20.64
N VAL A 55 -14.03 -10.26 -20.71
CA VAL A 55 -12.68 -9.76 -21.05
C VAL A 55 -12.49 -9.60 -22.57
N GLY A 56 -13.51 -9.95 -23.38
CA GLY A 56 -13.49 -9.82 -24.83
C GLY A 56 -12.85 -11.00 -25.57
N LEU A 57 -12.64 -12.12 -24.89
CA LEU A 57 -12.23 -13.38 -25.51
C LEU A 57 -13.49 -14.03 -26.10
N THR A 58 -13.76 -13.77 -27.38
CA THR A 58 -15.00 -14.12 -28.09
C THR A 58 -15.18 -15.61 -28.39
N GLN A 59 -14.37 -16.50 -27.82
CA GLN A 59 -14.60 -17.93 -27.99
C GLN A 59 -15.82 -18.34 -27.15
N THR A 60 -16.92 -18.60 -27.87
CA THR A 60 -18.12 -19.36 -27.50
C THR A 60 -18.18 -19.77 -26.02
N THR A 61 -19.18 -19.25 -25.31
CA THR A 61 -19.59 -19.62 -23.95
C THR A 61 -19.35 -21.10 -23.66
N SER A 62 -18.17 -21.38 -23.14
CA SER A 62 -17.77 -22.74 -22.82
C SER A 62 -18.22 -22.99 -21.39
N ILE A 63 -18.79 -24.15 -21.11
CA ILE A 63 -19.20 -24.54 -19.75
C ILE A 63 -18.05 -24.31 -18.74
N ILE A 64 -16.80 -24.47 -19.21
CA ILE A 64 -15.57 -24.18 -18.47
C ILE A 64 -15.48 -22.71 -18.02
N GLY A 65 -15.83 -21.74 -18.86
CA GLY A 65 -15.76 -20.31 -18.53
C GLY A 65 -16.74 -19.92 -17.44
N ILE A 66 -17.96 -20.48 -17.49
CA ILE A 66 -18.99 -20.25 -16.48
C ILE A 66 -18.57 -20.86 -15.13
N VAL A 67 -18.02 -22.08 -15.13
CA VAL A 67 -17.52 -22.72 -13.91
C VAL A 67 -16.36 -21.93 -13.30
N LEU A 68 -15.39 -21.50 -14.09
CA LEU A 68 -14.26 -20.69 -13.61
C LEU A 68 -14.73 -19.35 -13.04
N THR A 69 -15.71 -18.72 -13.68
CA THR A 69 -16.36 -17.50 -13.17
C THR A 69 -16.97 -17.75 -11.78
N GLY A 70 -17.66 -18.89 -11.61
CA GLY A 70 -18.22 -19.28 -10.32
C GLY A 70 -17.19 -19.53 -9.23
N ILE A 71 -16.05 -20.14 -9.58
CA ILE A 71 -14.91 -20.33 -8.66
C ILE A 71 -14.39 -18.97 -8.18
N VAL A 72 -14.22 -18.01 -9.08
CA VAL A 72 -13.76 -16.66 -8.74
C VAL A 72 -14.80 -15.94 -7.85
N ILE A 73 -16.08 -16.02 -8.21
CA ILE A 73 -17.19 -15.45 -7.41
C ILE A 73 -17.21 -16.06 -6.00
N SER A 74 -16.92 -17.34 -5.84
CA SER A 74 -16.96 -18.02 -4.55
C SER A 74 -15.97 -17.48 -3.51
N ARG A 75 -14.85 -16.87 -3.94
CA ARG A 75 -13.96 -16.15 -3.00
C ARG A 75 -14.58 -14.87 -2.46
N GLY A 76 -15.56 -14.31 -3.17
CA GLY A 76 -16.35 -13.15 -2.75
C GLY A 76 -15.51 -11.93 -2.37
N ALA A 77 -15.97 -11.21 -1.35
CA ALA A 77 -15.38 -9.97 -0.86
C ALA A 77 -13.94 -10.12 -0.37
N ASN A 78 -13.51 -11.32 0.04
CA ASN A 78 -12.13 -11.57 0.48
C ASN A 78 -11.14 -11.39 -0.67
N PHE A 79 -11.46 -11.89 -1.86
CA PHE A 79 -10.63 -11.67 -3.05
C PHE A 79 -10.63 -10.21 -3.50
N VAL A 80 -11.80 -9.57 -3.48
CA VAL A 80 -11.91 -8.14 -3.82
C VAL A 80 -11.11 -7.28 -2.85
N HIS A 81 -11.14 -7.60 -1.55
CA HIS A 81 -10.35 -6.94 -0.53
C HIS A 81 -8.85 -7.13 -0.77
N ASP A 82 -8.40 -8.35 -1.06
CA ASP A 82 -7.00 -8.65 -1.37
C ASP A 82 -6.52 -7.96 -2.65
N LEU A 83 -7.38 -7.90 -3.69
CA LEU A 83 -7.10 -7.21 -4.94
C LEU A 83 -7.00 -5.69 -4.74
N ILE A 84 -7.96 -5.10 -4.03
CA ILE A 84 -7.96 -3.68 -3.67
C ILE A 84 -6.74 -3.34 -2.82
N ASN A 85 -6.39 -4.18 -1.84
CA ASN A 85 -5.19 -3.97 -1.03
C ASN A 85 -3.91 -4.09 -1.85
N THR A 86 -3.82 -5.04 -2.78
CA THR A 86 -2.66 -5.20 -3.65
C THR A 86 -2.47 -3.99 -4.56
N ILE A 87 -3.56 -3.42 -5.07
CA ILE A 87 -3.55 -2.19 -5.89
C ILE A 87 -3.27 -0.95 -5.02
N ASN A 88 -3.78 -0.93 -3.79
CA ASN A 88 -3.63 0.20 -2.86
C ASN A 88 -2.37 0.14 -1.99
N ASN A 89 -1.54 -0.91 -2.09
CA ASN A 89 -0.38 -1.11 -1.22
C ASN A 89 0.82 -0.18 -1.52
N ASP A 90 0.57 0.95 -2.17
CA ASP A 90 1.44 2.13 -2.18
C ASP A 90 1.25 3.05 -0.96
N LYS A 91 0.57 2.61 0.11
CA LYS A 91 0.58 3.35 1.40
C LYS A 91 1.97 3.35 2.06
N SER A 92 2.88 2.50 1.62
CA SER A 92 4.28 2.49 2.05
C SER A 92 5.05 3.75 1.57
N LEU A 93 4.59 4.44 0.52
CA LEU A 93 5.23 5.65 0.02
C LEU A 93 4.87 6.90 0.87
N GLY A 94 3.62 6.99 1.35
CA GLY A 94 3.17 8.15 2.14
C GLY A 94 3.84 8.27 3.52
N ASN A 95 3.98 7.15 4.24
CA ASN A 95 4.49 7.15 5.61
C ASN A 95 6.00 7.51 5.71
N ASN A 96 6.76 7.24 4.66
CA ASN A 96 8.20 7.55 4.62
C ASN A 96 8.44 9.06 4.36
N ILE A 97 7.54 9.73 3.64
CA ILE A 97 7.66 11.17 3.36
C ILE A 97 7.34 11.97 4.63
N ASP A 98 6.27 11.62 5.36
CA ASP A 98 5.90 12.30 6.61
C ASP A 98 6.99 12.18 7.69
N THR A 99 7.65 11.02 7.75
CA THR A 99 8.78 10.81 8.68
C THR A 99 10.00 11.62 8.26
N THR A 100 10.32 11.66 6.96
CA THR A 100 11.46 12.42 6.44
C THR A 100 11.26 13.93 6.59
N VAL A 101 10.06 14.44 6.32
CA VAL A 101 9.72 15.87 6.49
C VAL A 101 9.87 16.29 7.95
N LYS A 102 9.34 15.50 8.90
CA LYS A 102 9.50 15.77 10.34
C LYS A 102 10.97 15.77 10.78
N ILE A 103 11.81 14.90 10.20
CA ILE A 103 13.25 14.88 10.49
C ILE A 103 13.93 16.15 9.94
N LEU A 104 13.53 16.62 8.76
CA LEU A 104 14.08 17.83 8.14
C LEU A 104 13.64 19.11 8.88
N GLU A 105 12.39 19.18 9.33
CA GLU A 105 11.88 20.28 10.15
C GLU A 105 12.66 20.39 11.47
N ASN A 106 12.75 19.30 12.24
CA ASN A 106 13.50 19.26 13.49
C ASN A 106 14.99 19.63 13.29
N LYS A 107 15.60 19.18 12.19
CA LYS A 107 17.01 19.49 11.87
C LYS A 107 17.21 20.95 11.47
N THR A 108 16.20 21.59 10.90
CA THR A 108 16.20 23.02 10.56
C THR A 108 16.06 23.87 11.82
N GLU A 109 15.17 23.48 12.73
CA GLU A 109 15.00 24.13 14.03
C GLU A 109 16.28 24.04 14.89
N GLU A 110 16.92 22.87 14.94
CA GLU A 110 18.17 22.69 15.70
C GLU A 110 19.31 23.58 15.18
N LYS A 111 19.35 23.82 13.85
CA LYS A 111 20.35 24.68 13.22
C LYS A 111 20.09 26.16 13.50
N ALA A 112 18.83 26.61 13.42
CA ALA A 112 18.44 27.99 13.72
C ALA A 112 18.73 28.38 15.18
N VAL A 113 18.52 27.45 16.12
CA VAL A 113 18.83 27.67 17.56
C VAL A 113 20.34 27.77 17.79
N LYS A 114 21.15 26.93 17.13
CA LYS A 114 22.62 26.98 17.24
C LYS A 114 23.20 28.29 16.70
N ASP A 115 22.69 28.76 15.56
CA ASP A 115 23.14 30.02 14.97
C ASP A 115 22.79 31.23 15.85
N SER A 116 21.57 31.27 16.40
CA SER A 116 21.11 32.31 17.33
C SER A 116 21.96 32.37 18.61
N ASN A 117 22.28 31.22 19.19
CA ASN A 117 23.12 31.14 20.39
C ASN A 117 24.58 31.55 20.10
N SER A 118 25.10 31.26 18.90
CA SER A 118 26.44 31.69 18.51
C SER A 118 26.55 33.21 18.29
N LEU A 119 25.50 33.85 17.76
CA LEU A 119 25.41 35.30 17.61
C LEU A 119 25.36 36.01 18.96
N ASN A 120 24.55 35.51 19.90
CA ASN A 120 24.41 36.11 21.22
C ASN A 120 25.72 36.06 22.02
N LYS A 121 26.44 34.92 21.96
CA LYS A 121 27.74 34.79 22.62
C LYS A 121 28.78 35.80 22.10
N ASN A 122 28.78 36.11 20.80
CA ASN A 122 29.69 37.09 20.22
C ASN A 122 29.32 38.53 20.61
N LEU A 123 28.03 38.83 20.77
CA LEU A 123 27.56 40.13 21.28
C LEU A 123 27.99 40.34 22.74
N ASP A 124 27.87 39.30 23.57
CA ASP A 124 28.31 39.35 24.97
C ASP A 124 29.84 39.52 25.10
N GLU A 125 30.62 38.84 24.27
CA GLU A 125 32.09 38.99 24.26
C GLU A 125 32.53 40.39 23.79
N ASN A 126 31.86 40.98 22.82
CA ASN A 126 32.17 42.35 22.36
C ASN A 126 31.78 43.39 23.41
N ASN A 127 30.60 43.26 24.02
CA ASN A 127 30.13 44.18 25.04
C ASN A 127 31.00 44.11 26.32
N SER A 128 31.54 42.93 26.63
CA SER A 128 32.49 42.76 27.74
C SER A 128 33.87 43.38 27.43
N LYS A 129 34.33 43.35 26.17
CA LYS A 129 35.57 44.04 25.74
C LYS A 129 35.40 45.55 25.77
N ASP A 130 34.27 46.07 25.29
CA ASP A 130 33.97 47.51 25.28
C ASP A 130 33.91 48.09 26.70
N LYS A 131 33.35 47.34 27.65
CA LYS A 131 33.33 47.74 29.07
C LYS A 131 34.75 47.83 29.65
N VAL A 132 35.62 46.86 29.35
CA VAL A 132 37.02 46.86 29.78
C VAL A 132 37.78 48.07 29.22
N TYR A 133 37.61 48.41 27.94
CA TYR A 133 38.23 49.62 27.36
C TYR A 133 37.72 50.92 28.01
N SER A 134 36.44 50.96 28.39
CA SER A 134 35.84 52.13 29.06
C SER A 134 36.34 52.34 30.49
N ASP A 135 36.66 51.26 31.21
CA ASP A 135 37.13 51.32 32.60
C ASP A 135 38.61 51.74 32.69
N ILE A 136 39.44 51.35 31.71
CA ILE A 136 40.86 51.75 31.63
C ILE A 136 41.01 53.27 31.40
N ASN A 137 40.07 53.88 30.66
CA ASN A 137 40.13 55.29 30.29
C ASN A 137 39.56 56.26 31.36
N LYS A 138 39.07 55.73 32.50
CA LYS A 138 38.50 56.52 33.61
C LYS A 138 39.47 56.79 34.77
N HIS A 139 40.68 56.23 34.75
CA HIS A 139 41.69 56.36 35.81
C HIS A 139 43.00 57.03 35.34
N SER A 140 43.02 57.65 34.15
CA SER A 140 44.06 58.61 33.72
C SER A 140 43.54 60.03 33.88
#